data_AF-A0A9N9KIA6-F1
#
_entry.id   AF-A0A9N9KIA6-F1
#
_cell.length_a   1.000
_cell.length_b   1.000
_cell.length_c   1.000
_cell.angle_alpha   90.00
_cell.angle_beta   90.00
_cell.angle_gamma   90.00
#
_symmetry.space_group_name_H-M   'P 1'
#
loop_
_entity.id
_entity.type
_entity.pdbx_description
1 polymer ?
#
loop_
_entity_poly.entity_id
_entity_poly.type
_entity_poly.pdbx_seq_one_letter_code
_entity_poly.pdbx_strand_id
1 'polypeptide(L)'
;CEVPRLLLDLMNKCLDAEPQYRQTAEELANTLNQFRHNYYDKETELYKQVKGINNSGKFSNQVITTRLNYKTHKQAIYSSRLLKYHNLSKPLNAKSVVA
;
A
#
# COMPACT_ATOMS: atom_id res chain seq x y z
N CYS A 1 0.57 -7.81 12.86
CA CYS A 1 0.55 -6.37 12.54
C CYS A 1 -0.79 -6.10 11.87
N GLU A 2 -1.58 -5.18 12.41
CA GLU A 2 -2.90 -4.81 11.87
C GLU A 2 -2.79 -3.38 11.31
N VAL A 3 -3.40 -3.12 10.16
CA VAL A 3 -3.34 -1.84 9.44
C VAL A 3 -4.72 -1.19 9.49
N PRO A 4 -4.83 0.13 9.76
CA PRO A 4 -6.10 0.84 9.66
C PRO A 4 -6.77 0.59 8.32
N ARG A 5 -8.06 0.25 8.33
CA ARG A 5 -8.84 -0.08 7.13
C ARG A 5 -8.79 1.04 6.10
N LEU A 6 -8.81 2.30 6.53
CA LEU A 6 -8.69 3.46 5.63
C LEU A 6 -7.37 3.47 4.83
N LEU A 7 -6.26 3.06 5.46
CA LEU A 7 -4.97 2.94 4.78
C LEU A 7 -4.94 1.73 3.86
N LEU A 8 -5.54 0.61 4.27
CA LEU A 8 -5.65 -0.58 3.44
C LEU A 8 -6.47 -0.31 2.17
N ASP A 9 -7.60 0.38 2.30
CA ASP A 9 -8.45 0.75 1.17
C ASP A 9 -7.73 1.72 0.22
N LEU A 10 -6.95 2.67 0.76
CA LEU A 10 -6.11 3.56 -0.03
C LEU A 10 -5.03 2.79 -0.82
N MET A 11 -4.32 1.87 -0.15
CA MET A 11 -3.32 1.02 -0.79
C MET A 11 -3.94 0.18 -1.92
N ASN A 12 -5.12 -0.39 -1.70
CA ASN A 12 -5.81 -1.19 -2.70
C ASN A 12 -6.16 -0.38 -3.96
N LYS A 13 -6.57 0.88 -3.82
CA LYS A 13 -6.78 1.79 -4.96
C LYS A 13 -5.48 2.07 -5.71
N CYS A 14 -4.39 2.33 -5.00
CA CYS A 14 -3.08 2.57 -5.64
C CYS A 14 -2.51 1.34 -6.35
N LEU A 15 -2.86 0.14 -5.86
CA LEU A 15 -2.40 -1.13 -6.40
C LEU A 15 -3.37 -1.75 -7.41
N ASP A 16 -4.41 -1.03 -7.85
CA ASP A 16 -5.31 -1.54 -8.89
C ASP A 16 -4.53 -1.71 -10.20
N ALA A 17 -4.73 -2.84 -10.85
CA ALA A 17 -4.06 -3.13 -12.11
C ALA A 17 -4.51 -2.20 -13.24
N GLU A 18 -5.80 -1.89 -13.25
CA GLU A 18 -6.41 -1.03 -14.26
C GLU A 18 -6.07 0.43 -13.94
N PRO A 19 -5.37 1.15 -14.85
CA PRO A 19 -4.93 2.52 -14.57
C PRO A 19 -6.06 3.47 -14.22
N GLN A 20 -7.26 3.26 -14.76
CA GLN A 20 -8.44 4.09 -14.52
C GLN A 20 -9.00 4.01 -13.09
N TYR A 21 -8.65 2.97 -12.33
CA TYR A 21 -9.05 2.82 -10.93
C TYR A 21 -7.95 3.26 -9.95
N ARG A 22 -6.74 3.54 -10.46
CA ARG A 22 -5.66 4.11 -9.67
C ARG A 22 -5.86 5.60 -9.49
N GLN A 23 -5.64 6.06 -8.26
CA GLN A 23 -5.59 7.49 -7.98
C GLN A 23 -4.32 8.10 -8.59
N THR A 24 -4.44 9.36 -8.99
CA THR A 24 -3.29 10.16 -9.39
C THR A 24 -2.38 10.42 -8.18
N ALA A 25 -1.12 10.78 -8.44
CA ALA A 25 -0.18 11.14 -7.39
C ALA A 25 -0.67 12.33 -6.54
N GLU A 26 -1.36 13.29 -7.18
CA GLU A 26 -1.94 14.45 -6.51
C GLU A 26 -3.10 14.06 -5.58
N GLU A 27 -4.05 13.25 -6.05
CA GLU A 27 -5.17 12.75 -5.23
C GLU A 27 -4.67 11.93 -4.04
N LEU A 28 -3.65 11.10 -4.25
CA LEU A 28 -3.00 10.33 -3.19
C LEU A 28 -2.37 11.26 -2.14
N ALA A 29 -1.60 12.28 -2.58
CA ALA A 29 -0.98 13.25 -1.69
C ALA A 29 -2.01 14.01 -0.85
N ASN A 30 -3.11 14.44 -1.49
CA ASN A 30 -4.21 15.12 -0.81
C ASN A 30 -4.89 14.22 0.22
N THR A 31 -5.17 12.96 -0.12
CA THR A 31 -5.76 11.98 0.80
C THR A 31 -4.86 11.72 2.00
N LEU A 32 -3.56 11.55 1.78
CA LEU A 32 -2.57 11.35 2.85
C LEU A 32 -2.46 12.58 3.76
N ASN A 33 -2.53 13.79 3.21
CA ASN A 33 -2.53 15.02 4.00
C ASN A 33 -3.80 15.12 4.86
N GLN A 34 -4.97 14.77 4.33
CA GLN A 34 -6.21 14.68 5.11
C GLN A 34 -6.11 13.64 6.23
N PHE A 35 -5.55 12.46 5.96
CA PHE A 35 -5.32 11.45 6.98
C PHE A 35 -4.40 11.95 8.09
N ARG A 36 -3.34 12.69 7.75
CA ARG A 36 -2.46 13.32 8.74
C ARG A 36 -3.24 14.26 9.67
N HIS A 37 -4.16 15.06 9.14
CA HIS A 37 -5.01 15.92 9.97
C HIS A 37 -6.00 15.12 10.82
N ASN A 38 -6.69 14.16 10.20
CA ASN A 38 -7.67 13.31 10.89
C ASN A 38 -7.07 12.54 12.05
N TYR A 39 -5.81 12.11 11.93
CA TYR A 39 -5.11 11.41 13.01
C TYR A 39 -5.06 12.20 14.33
N TYR A 40 -5.15 13.53 14.32
CA TYR A 40 -5.15 14.33 15.55
C TYR A 40 -6.57 14.60 16.10
N ASP A 41 -7.61 14.32 15.32
CA ASP A 41 -8.99 14.49 15.72
C ASP A 41 -9.60 13.16 16.18
N LYS A 42 -9.98 13.14 17.47
CA LYS A 42 -10.49 11.95 18.17
C LYS A 42 -11.82 11.44 17.62
N GLU A 43 -12.57 12.30 16.94
CA GLU A 43 -13.86 11.93 16.37
C GLU A 43 -13.75 11.27 15.01
N THR A 44 -12.59 11.36 14.36
CA THR A 44 -12.40 10.76 13.05
C THR A 44 -12.29 9.25 13.11
N GLU A 45 -12.74 8.61 12.03
CA GLU A 45 -12.66 7.17 11.86
C GLU A 45 -11.21 6.67 11.87
N LEU A 46 -10.27 7.43 11.30
CA LEU A 46 -8.85 7.06 11.30
C LEU A 46 -8.27 6.99 12.72
N TYR A 47 -8.56 8.00 13.55
CA TYR A 47 -8.11 7.98 14.94
C TYR A 47 -8.71 6.79 15.70
N LYS A 48 -10.02 6.55 15.53
CA LYS A 48 -10.74 5.42 16.16
C LYS A 48 -10.11 4.07 15.76
N GLN A 49 -9.80 3.87 14.48
CA GLN A 49 -9.11 2.68 13.98
C GLN A 49 -7.71 2.51 14.59
N VAL A 50 -6.87 3.56 14.56
CA VAL A 50 -5.51 3.48 15.12
C VAL A 50 -5.55 3.21 16.62
N LYS A 51 -6.43 3.90 17.37
CA LYS A 51 -6.57 3.69 18.81
C LYS A 51 -7.05 2.27 19.13
N GLY A 52 -7.99 1.73 18.36
CA GLY A 52 -8.44 0.35 18.50
C GLY A 52 -7.31 -0.66 18.31
N ILE A 53 -6.50 -0.48 17.26
CA ILE A 53 -5.33 -1.34 16.98
C ILE A 53 -4.29 -1.22 18.10
N ASN A 54 -3.96 -0.01 18.55
CA ASN A 54 -3.04 0.24 19.67
C ASN A 54 -3.50 -0.50 20.94
N ASN A 55 -4.78 -0.38 21.29
CA ASN A 55 -5.35 -1.01 22.49
C ASN A 55 -5.36 -2.54 22.41
N SER A 56 -5.46 -3.12 21.21
CA SER A 56 -5.44 -4.57 21.02
C SER A 56 -4.08 -5.22 21.24
N GLY A 57 -3.00 -4.44 21.44
CA GLY A 57 -1.64 -4.97 21.58
C GLY A 57 -1.07 -5.61 20.31
N LYS A 58 -1.80 -5.55 19.19
CA LYS A 58 -1.38 -6.11 17.88
C LYS A 58 -0.40 -5.22 17.11
N PHE A 59 0.05 -4.11 17.74
CA PHE A 59 1.16 -3.31 17.26
C PHE A 59 2.45 -4.12 17.41
N SER A 60 2.81 -4.82 16.35
CA SER A 60 4.07 -5.54 16.27
C SER A 60 5.14 -4.56 15.78
N ASN A 61 5.94 -4.02 16.72
CA ASN A 61 7.18 -3.27 16.40
C ASN A 61 8.27 -4.16 15.75
N GLN A 62 7.93 -5.42 15.48
CA GLN A 62 8.83 -6.45 14.98
C GLN A 62 9.30 -6.18 13.54
N VAL A 63 8.57 -5.34 12.79
CA VAL A 63 8.97 -4.91 11.44
C VAL A 63 10.30 -4.14 11.45
N ILE A 64 10.64 -3.43 12.54
CA ILE A 64 11.85 -2.60 12.62
C ILE A 64 13.11 -3.42 12.98
N THR A 65 12.96 -4.59 13.62
CA THR A 65 14.08 -5.35 14.19
C THR A 65 14.54 -6.55 13.37
N THR A 66 13.78 -7.01 12.39
CA THR A 66 14.33 -7.89 11.36
C THR A 66 15.30 -7.08 10.50
N ARG A 67 16.60 -7.10 10.84
CA ARG A 67 17.67 -6.87 9.86
C ARG A 67 17.32 -7.72 8.65
N LEU A 68 16.91 -7.07 7.59
CA LEU A 68 16.47 -7.74 6.38
C LEU A 68 17.68 -8.46 5.79
N ASN A 69 17.79 -9.76 6.06
CA ASN A 69 18.77 -10.65 5.43
C ASN A 69 18.34 -10.89 3.98
N TYR A 70 18.37 -9.83 3.16
CA TYR A 70 18.01 -9.90 1.76
C TYR A 70 19.03 -10.77 1.03
N LYS A 71 18.62 -11.99 0.68
CA LYS A 71 19.35 -12.80 -0.30
C LYS A 71 18.89 -12.37 -1.68
N THR A 72 19.84 -11.94 -2.51
CA THR A 72 19.54 -11.66 -3.91
C THR A 72 19.24 -12.96 -4.64
N HIS A 73 18.18 -12.95 -5.46
CA HIS A 73 17.88 -14.10 -6.31
C HIS A 73 18.87 -14.13 -7.48
N LYS A 74 19.42 -15.30 -7.83
CA LYS A 74 20.46 -15.42 -8.88
C LYS A 74 20.01 -14.91 -10.26
N GLN A 75 18.70 -14.86 -10.51
CA GLN A 75 18.13 -14.36 -11.77
C GLN A 75 17.66 -12.90 -11.69
N ALA A 76 17.73 -12.25 -10.52
CA ALA A 76 17.31 -10.87 -10.37
C ALA A 76 18.41 -9.91 -10.87
N ILE A 77 17.99 -8.89 -11.62
CA ILE A 77 18.86 -7.82 -12.12
C ILE A 77 18.53 -6.57 -11.33
N TYR A 78 19.50 -6.07 -10.56
CA TYR A 78 19.36 -4.91 -9.68
C TYR A 78 19.92 -3.61 -10.30
N SER A 79 20.44 -3.67 -11.52
CA SER A 79 20.86 -2.50 -12.29
C SER A 79 19.68 -1.92 -13.08
N SER A 80 19.71 -0.60 -13.31
CA SER A 80 18.76 0.04 -14.21
C SER A 80 18.90 -0.53 -15.64
N ARG A 81 17.76 -0.70 -16.32
CA ARG A 81 17.68 -1.13 -17.72
C ARG A 81 16.41 -0.61 -18.36
N LEU A 82 16.44 -0.42 -19.67
CA LEU A 82 15.25 -0.06 -20.44
C LEU A 82 14.24 -1.22 -20.43
N LEU A 83 13.01 -0.94 -20.01
CA LEU A 83 11.91 -1.91 -20.05
C LEU A 83 11.27 -1.92 -21.45
N LYS A 84 11.13 -3.11 -22.04
CA LYS A 84 10.45 -3.34 -23.31
C LYS A 84 8.98 -3.69 -23.05
N TYR A 85 8.08 -2.73 -23.23
CA TYR A 85 6.66 -2.89 -22.87
C TYR A 85 5.82 -3.70 -23.86
N HIS A 86 6.28 -3.89 -25.10
CA HIS A 86 5.46 -4.44 -26.19
C HIS A 86 5.02 -5.90 -25.99
N ASN A 87 5.67 -6.67 -25.11
CA ASN A 87 5.38 -8.09 -24.88
C ASN A 87 5.16 -8.43 -23.39
N LEU A 88 4.77 -7.46 -22.56
CA LEU A 88 4.49 -7.76 -21.15
C LEU A 88 3.13 -8.44 -21.02
N SER A 89 3.08 -9.53 -20.25
CA SER A 89 1.83 -10.17 -19.86
C SER A 89 0.95 -9.21 -19.05
N LYS A 90 -0.37 -9.45 -19.06
CA LYS A 90 -1.28 -8.69 -18.22
C LYS A 90 -0.87 -8.82 -16.74
N PRO A 91 -0.98 -7.73 -15.97
CA PRO A 91 -0.70 -7.77 -14.54
C PRO A 91 -1.64 -8.76 -13.84
N LEU A 92 -1.12 -9.55 -12.89
CA LEU A 92 -1.85 -10.64 -12.22
C LEU A 92 -3.07 -10.18 -11.42
N ASN A 93 -3.07 -8.93 -10.98
CA ASN A 93 -4.14 -8.26 -10.26
C ASN A 93 -5.19 -7.60 -11.20
N ALA A 94 -5.08 -7.75 -12.52
CA ALA A 94 -6.14 -7.36 -13.42
C ALA A 94 -7.35 -8.27 -13.19
N LYS A 95 -8.51 -7.66 -12.90
CA LYS A 95 -9.76 -8.41 -12.75
C LYS A 95 -9.97 -9.21 -14.03
N SER A 96 -10.22 -10.51 -13.89
CA SER A 96 -10.68 -11.33 -15.00
C SER A 96 -11.96 -10.70 -15.52
N VAL A 97 -11.94 -10.21 -16.76
CA VAL A 97 -13.16 -9.82 -17.47
C VAL A 97 -13.98 -11.10 -17.59
N VAL A 98 -14.97 -11.24 -16.71
CA VAL A 98 -16.01 -12.24 -16.88
C VAL A 98 -16.84 -11.75 -18.05
N ALA A 99 -16.63 -12.37 -19.21
CA ALA A 99 -17.50 -12.25 -20.37
C ALA A 99 -18.80 -13.04 -20.13
#